data_AF-A0A6J6G328-F1
#
_entry.id   AF-A0A6J6G328-F1
#
_cell.length_a   1.000
_cell.length_b   1.000
_cell.length_c   1.000
_cell.angle_alpha   90.00
_cell.angle_beta   90.00
_cell.angle_gamma   90.00
#
_symmetry.space_group_name_H-M   'P 1'
#
loop_
_entity.id
_entity.type
_entity.pdbx_description
1 polymer ?
#
loop_
_entity_poly.entity_id
_entity_poly.type
_entity_poly.pdbx_seq_one_letter_code
_entity_poly.pdbx_strand_id
1 'polypeptide(L)' 'MVPERVCKIIDEAMQVFGATGISQWTPLARMYAGQRTLRLADGPDEVHWQVVGRAELARYEGLEPLPKYGTRDGLFTGP' A
#
# COMPACT_ATOMS: atom_id res chain seq x y z
N MET A 1 -1.32 4.90 -0.21
CA MET A 1 -0.23 3.92 0.03
C MET A 1 0.80 3.97 -1.12
N VAL A 2 2.05 3.52 -0.91
CA VAL A 2 3.09 3.55 -1.98
C VAL A 2 2.72 2.67 -3.18
N PRO A 3 2.29 1.40 -3.00
CA PRO A 3 1.96 0.51 -4.14
C PRO A 3 0.80 1.02 -5.00
N GLU A 4 -0.18 1.69 -4.39
CA GLU A 4 -1.29 2.34 -5.08
C GLU A 4 -0.82 3.43 -6.06
N ARG A 5 0.11 4.28 -5.62
CA ARG A 5 0.69 5.35 -6.46
C ARG A 5 1.54 4.77 -7.59
N VAL A 6 2.30 3.71 -7.32
CA VAL A 6 3.10 3.02 -8.35
C VAL A 6 2.21 2.40 -9.42
N CYS A 7 1.10 1.73 -9.05
CA CYS A 7 0.13 1.22 -10.03
C CYS A 7 -0.38 2.34 -10.95
N LYS A 8 -0.71 3.52 -10.40
CA LYS A 8 -1.20 4.65 -11.18
C LYS A 8 -0.15 5.18 -12.18
N ILE A 9 1.11 5.30 -11.75
CA ILE A 9 2.20 5.75 -12.63
C ILE A 9 2.41 4.75 -13.78
N ILE A 10 2.35 3.45 -13.49
CA ILE A 10 2.49 2.41 -14.52
C ILE A 10 1.32 2.48 -15.50
N ASP A 11 0.09 2.68 -15.01
CA ASP A 11 -1.10 2.83 -15.85
C ASP A 11 -1.01 4.04 -16.79
N GLU A 12 -0.56 5.20 -16.28
CA GLU A 12 -0.30 6.39 -17.10
C GLU A 12 0.78 6.12 -18.16
N ALA A 13 1.84 5.40 -17.82
CA ALA A 13 2.85 4.98 -18.78
C ALA A 13 2.30 4.01 -19.84
N MET A 14 1.47 3.04 -19.44
CA MET A 14 0.81 2.12 -20.37
C MET A 14 -0.09 2.88 -21.35
N GLN A 15 -0.82 3.89 -20.88
CA GLN A 15 -1.68 4.72 -21.71
C GLN A 15 -0.89 5.49 -22.79
N VAL A 16 0.29 6.02 -22.45
CA VAL A 16 1.19 6.70 -23.41
C VAL A 16 1.70 5.73 -24.48
N PHE A 17 1.96 4.47 -24.12
CA PHE A 17 2.45 3.43 -25.03
C PHE A 17 1.35 2.76 -25.88
N GLY A 18 0.07 3.03 -25.61
CA GLY A 18 -1.06 2.44 -26.32
C GLY A 18 -1.08 0.91 -26.25
N ALA A 19 -1.39 0.24 -27.37
CA ALA A 19 -1.47 -1.23 -27.44
C ALA A 19 -0.15 -1.92 -27.05
N THR A 20 0.99 -1.27 -27.25
CA THR A 20 2.30 -1.81 -26.85
C THR A 20 2.47 -1.78 -25.32
N GLY A 21 1.77 -0.88 -24.61
CA GLY A 21 1.80 -0.77 -23.15
C GLY A 21 1.16 -1.96 -22.42
N ILE A 22 0.14 -2.58 -23.02
CA ILE A 22 -0.51 -3.80 -22.49
C ILE A 22 0.14 -5.10 -22.99
N SER A 23 1.07 -5.00 -23.93
CA SER A 23 1.71 -6.15 -24.57
C SER A 23 2.85 -6.73 -23.72
N GLN A 24 3.29 -7.93 -24.05
CA GLN A 24 4.48 -8.55 -23.44
C GLN A 24 5.81 -8.00 -24.00
N TRP A 25 5.75 -7.04 -24.95
CA TRP A 25 6.93 -6.40 -25.51
C TRP A 25 7.56 -5.38 -24.57
N THR A 26 6.78 -4.86 -23.62
CA THR A 26 7.26 -3.96 -22.57
C THR A 26 7.10 -4.61 -21.20
N PRO A 27 7.92 -4.26 -20.20
CA PRO A 27 7.76 -4.79 -18.85
C PRO A 27 6.54 -4.23 -18.11
N LEU A 28 5.85 -3.23 -18.66
CA LEU A 28 4.81 -2.44 -17.98
C LEU A 28 3.66 -3.32 -17.46
N ALA A 29 3.14 -4.23 -18.29
CA ALA A 29 2.07 -5.13 -17.90
C ALA A 29 2.45 -6.03 -16.71
N ARG A 30 3.69 -6.56 -16.70
CA ARG A 30 4.21 -7.38 -15.58
C ARG A 30 4.39 -6.54 -14.32
N MET A 31 4.92 -5.32 -14.46
CA MET A 31 5.10 -4.41 -13.33
C MET A 31 3.76 -4.04 -12.69
N TYR A 32 2.73 -3.74 -13.50
CA TYR A 32 1.39 -3.44 -13.00
C TYR A 32 0.81 -4.61 -12.19
N ALA A 33 0.90 -5.83 -12.72
CA ALA A 33 0.44 -7.03 -12.03
C ALA A 33 1.21 -7.27 -10.71
N GLY A 34 2.53 -7.12 -10.70
CA GLY A 34 3.35 -7.28 -9.50
C GLY A 34 3.00 -6.27 -8.40
N GLN A 35 2.79 -5.00 -8.75
CA GLN A 35 2.35 -3.99 -7.79
C GLN A 35 0.96 -4.27 -7.23
N ARG A 36 0.05 -4.80 -8.06
CA ARG A 36 -1.27 -5.22 -7.59
C ARG A 36 -1.19 -6.38 -6.61
N THR A 37 -0.25 -7.30 -6.79
CA THR A 37 0.02 -8.38 -5.83
C THR A 37 0.57 -7.85 -4.51
N LEU A 38 1.48 -6.87 -4.52
CA LEU A 38 2.03 -6.27 -3.29
C LEU A 38 0.97 -5.62 -2.41
N ARG A 39 -0.10 -5.07 -3.01
CA ARG A 39 -1.26 -4.53 -2.27
C ARG A 39 -2.05 -5.58 -1.47
N LEU A 40 -1.79 -6.86 -1.70
CA LEU A 40 -2.37 -7.97 -0.95
C LEU A 40 -1.34 -8.65 -0.06
N ALA A 41 -0.09 -8.72 -0.51
CA ALA A 41 0.98 -9.45 0.16
C ALA A 41 1.46 -8.77 1.45
N ASP A 42 1.55 -7.44 1.47
CA ASP A 42 2.13 -6.66 2.57
C ASP A 42 1.08 -6.22 3.60
N GLY A 43 0.00 -6.98 3.76
CA GLY A 43 -1.23 -6.54 4.42
C GLY A 43 -2.09 -5.70 3.45
N PRO A 44 -3.40 -5.99 3.32
CA PRO A 44 -4.29 -5.20 2.47
C PRO A 44 -4.18 -3.70 2.81
N ASP A 45 -4.29 -2.82 1.81
CA ASP A 45 -4.17 -1.37 2.01
C ASP A 45 -5.07 -0.85 3.15
N GLU A 46 -6.21 -1.50 3.38
CA GLU A 46 -7.14 -1.23 4.49
C GLU A 46 -6.50 -1.39 5.87
N VAL A 47 -5.64 -2.40 6.05
CA VAL A 47 -4.87 -2.60 7.29
C VAL A 47 -3.87 -1.47 7.47
N HIS A 48 -3.20 -1.04 6.41
CA HIS A 48 -2.29 0.11 6.48
C HIS A 48 -3.02 1.38 6.89
N TRP A 49 -4.18 1.65 6.32
CA TRP A 49 -5.02 2.79 6.73
C TRP A 49 -5.51 2.67 8.17
N GLN A 50 -5.86 1.47 8.63
CA GLN A 50 -6.27 1.22 10.01
C GLN A 50 -5.14 1.47 11.00
N VAL A 51 -3.91 1.04 10.69
CA VAL A 51 -2.73 1.29 11.54
C VAL A 51 -2.45 2.80 11.64
N VAL A 52 -2.48 3.52 10.52
CA VAL A 52 -2.33 4.98 10.52
C VAL A 52 -3.45 5.67 11.31
N GLY A 53 -4.70 5.27 11.10
CA GLY A 53 -5.85 5.83 11.81
C GLY A 53 -5.77 5.65 13.32
N ARG A 54 -5.36 4.46 13.79
CA ARG A 54 -5.14 4.20 15.23
C ARG A 54 -4.01 5.06 15.79
N ALA A 55 -2.91 5.22 15.05
CA ALA A 55 -1.79 6.05 15.46
C ALA A 55 -2.19 7.53 15.59
N GLU A 56 -3.00 8.04 14.65
CA GLU A 56 -3.51 9.40 14.72
C GLU A 56 -4.51 9.59 15.87
N LEU A 57 -5.48 8.68 16.06
CA LEU A 57 -6.42 8.75 17.18
C LEU A 57 -5.70 8.78 18.54
N ALA A 58 -4.72 7.90 18.75
CA ALA A 58 -3.94 7.86 19.99
C ALA A 58 -3.21 9.19 20.28
N ARG A 59 -2.73 9.89 19.25
CA ARG A 59 -2.10 11.22 19.39
C ARG A 59 -3.08 12.27 19.90
N TYR A 60 -4.32 12.25 19.43
CA TYR A 60 -5.34 13.23 19.84
C TYR A 60 -5.98 12.92 21.19
N GLU A 61 -6.05 11.64 21.58
CA GLU A 61 -6.59 11.22 22.89
C GLU A 61 -5.60 11.43 24.04
N GLY A 62 -4.40 11.97 23.79
CA GLY A 62 -3.36 12.16 24.80
C GLY A 62 -2.79 10.84 25.32
N LEU A 63 -3.04 9.74 24.62
CA LEU A 63 -2.47 8.44 24.93
C LEU A 63 -1.00 8.44 24.47
N GLU A 64 -0.14 7.87 25.31
CA GLU A 64 1.25 7.55 24.97
C GLU A 64 1.30 6.93 23.55
N PRO A 65 2.19 7.38 22.65
CA PRO A 65 2.20 6.93 21.27
C PRO A 65 2.22 5.41 21.18
N LEU A 66 1.42 4.84 20.26
CA LEU A 66 1.39 3.38 20.06
C LEU A 66 2.83 2.88 19.81
N PRO A 67 3.28 1.82 20.51
CA PRO A 67 4.61 1.29 20.32
C PRO A 67 4.78 0.85 18.85
N LYS A 68 5.92 1.16 18.25
CA LYS A 68 6.19 0.84 16.83
C LYS A 68 6.19 -0.66 16.54
N TYR A 69 6.40 -1.48 17.57
CA TYR A 69 6.31 -2.93 17.55
C TYR A 69 5.75 -3.42 18.89
N GLY A 70 4.75 -4.30 18.85
CA GLY A 70 4.19 -4.93 20.04
C GLY A 70 2.67 -5.04 20.02
N THR A 71 2.14 -5.55 21.13
CA THR A 71 0.71 -5.78 21.35
C THR A 71 0.24 -4.84 22.45
N ARG A 72 -0.73 -3.97 22.16
CA ARG A 72 -1.50 -3.25 23.20
C ARG A 72 -2.85 -3.94 23.30
N ASP A 73 -3.19 -4.42 24.49
CA ASP A 73 -4.46 -5.11 24.78
C ASP A 73 -4.78 -6.26 23.81
N GLY A 74 -3.75 -7.05 23.44
CA GLY A 74 -3.90 -8.19 22.54
C GLY A 74 -4.03 -7.84 21.04
N LEU A 75 -4.05 -6.55 20.68
CA LEU A 75 -4.11 -6.11 19.29
C LEU A 75 -2.70 -5.75 18.76
N PHE A 76 -2.29 -6.36 17.64
CA PHE A 76 -1.02 -6.07 16.96
C PHE A 76 -0.97 -4.60 16.54
N THR A 77 0.16 -3.94 16.80
CA THR A 77 0.36 -2.49 16.57
C THR A 77 1.44 -2.19 15.54
N GLY A 78 2.10 -3.22 15.02
CA GLY A 78 3.12 -3.08 13.98
C GLY A 78 2.52 -3.03 12.57
N PRO A 79 3.33 -2.65 11.58
CA PRO A 79 3.16 -3.16 10.22
C PRO A 79 3.37 -4.68 10.19
#